data_AF-A0A0F9FQQ0-F1
#
_entry.id   AF-A0A0F9FQQ0-F1
#
_cell.length_a   1.000
_cell.length_b   1.000
_cell.length_c   1.000
_cell.angle_alpha   90.00
_cell.angle_beta   90.00
_cell.angle_gamma   90.00
#
_symmetry.space_group_name_H-M   'P 1'
#
loop_
_entity.id
_entity.type
_entity.pdbx_description
1 polymer ?
#
loop_
_entity_poly.entity_id
_entity_poly.type
_entity_poly.pdbx_seq_one_letter_code
_entity_poly.pdbx_strand_id
1 'polypeptide(L)'
;NNPGRLNGLMLEGEAPEWCPYAVGQKLYLKEVHYRYGKWVKNGRTNLARRQAGTQKQAWRFVARKSGVLSDVFFDAGDVFTVRSNSYRKNGWYKRPPLFMPKKFARKWFVTTAVGCERVQDISEADAVAQGINADGCCRCPDDVAGGVRFCVHCNLALHDIVDEFRILWNSIHGPGAWERNEYCWCISFKRIDKP
;
A
#
# COMPACT_ATOMS: atom_id res chain seq x y z
N ASN A 1 15.12 6.59 9.85
CA ASN A 1 15.22 8.04 10.12
C ASN A 1 16.66 8.38 10.44
N ASN A 2 17.46 8.68 9.42
CA ASN A 2 18.77 9.28 9.62
C ASN A 2 18.71 10.69 9.00
N PRO A 3 18.44 11.73 9.80
CA PRO A 3 18.12 13.08 9.32
C PRO A 3 19.31 13.84 8.72
N GLY A 4 20.51 13.24 8.65
CA GLY A 4 21.74 13.94 8.24
C GLY A 4 22.13 13.84 6.75
N ARG A 5 21.37 13.17 5.88
CA ARG A 5 21.79 12.90 4.48
C ARG A 5 20.94 13.51 3.36
N LEU A 6 20.14 14.53 3.66
CA LEU A 6 19.55 15.41 2.64
C LEU A 6 20.30 16.76 2.51
N ASN A 7 21.56 16.81 2.94
CA ASN A 7 22.47 17.94 2.70
C ASN A 7 23.51 17.56 1.64
N GLY A 8 23.06 17.24 0.43
CA GLY A 8 23.98 16.85 -0.64
C GLY A 8 23.25 16.20 -1.80
N LEU A 9 22.65 17.04 -2.64
CA LEU A 9 22.60 16.94 -4.10
C LEU A 9 22.58 15.51 -4.68
N MET A 10 21.44 15.10 -5.25
CA MET A 10 21.47 14.19 -6.39
C MET A 10 22.24 14.91 -7.51
N LEU A 11 23.41 14.43 -7.89
CA LEU A 11 24.02 14.80 -9.17
C LEU A 11 23.37 13.94 -10.26
N GLU A 12 23.10 14.52 -11.44
CA GLU A 12 22.64 13.76 -12.61
C GLU A 12 23.60 12.59 -12.88
N GLY A 13 23.08 11.36 -12.82
CA GLY A 13 23.82 10.15 -13.21
C GLY A 13 24.36 9.27 -12.08
N GLU A 14 24.21 9.63 -10.80
CA GLU A 14 24.58 8.72 -9.70
C GLU A 14 23.45 7.75 -9.35
N ALA A 15 23.74 6.45 -9.37
CA ALA A 15 22.83 5.44 -8.86
C ALA A 15 22.75 5.57 -7.33
N PRO A 16 21.56 5.78 -6.75
CA PRO A 16 21.42 6.01 -5.33
C PRO A 16 21.80 4.75 -4.53
N GLU A 17 22.93 4.79 -3.81
CA GLU A 17 23.37 3.71 -2.91
C GLU A 17 22.29 3.28 -1.90
N TRP A 18 21.28 4.13 -1.67
CA TRP A 18 20.22 3.92 -0.69
C TRP A 18 18.81 3.73 -1.28
N CYS A 19 18.64 3.76 -2.60
CA CYS A 19 17.34 3.39 -3.16
C CYS A 19 17.19 1.86 -3.12
N PRO A 20 16.13 1.33 -2.50
CA PRO A 20 15.91 -0.12 -2.46
C PRO A 20 15.44 -0.70 -3.80
N TYR A 21 15.32 0.14 -4.84
CA TYR A 21 14.81 -0.23 -6.15
C TYR A 21 15.83 0.08 -7.25
N ALA A 22 15.99 -0.86 -8.17
CA ALA A 22 16.80 -0.70 -9.38
C ALA A 22 15.93 -0.74 -10.65
N VAL A 23 16.38 -0.07 -11.69
CA VAL A 23 15.79 -0.20 -13.04
C VAL A 23 15.94 -1.66 -13.50
N GLY A 24 14.89 -2.21 -14.09
CA GLY A 24 14.82 -3.63 -14.49
C GLY A 24 14.47 -4.61 -13.36
N GLN A 25 14.32 -4.13 -12.11
CA GLN A 25 13.93 -4.99 -10.99
C GLN A 25 12.48 -5.49 -11.14
N LYS A 26 12.28 -6.79 -10.90
CA LYS A 26 10.93 -7.39 -10.87
C LYS A 26 10.27 -7.18 -9.52
N LEU A 27 9.13 -6.51 -9.53
CA LEU A 27 8.26 -6.28 -8.38
C LEU A 27 7.02 -7.18 -8.47
N TYR A 28 6.40 -7.45 -7.32
CA TYR A 28 5.15 -8.20 -7.26
C TYR A 28 4.23 -7.60 -6.21
N LEU A 29 2.94 -7.53 -6.51
CA LEU A 29 1.96 -6.97 -5.58
C LEU A 29 1.59 -8.02 -4.53
N LYS A 30 1.62 -7.61 -3.27
CA LYS A 30 1.01 -8.37 -2.18
C LYS A 30 -0.45 -7.96 -2.04
N GLU A 31 -1.35 -8.94 -2.11
CA GLU A 31 -2.79 -8.73 -2.04
C GLU A 31 -3.36 -9.32 -0.73
N VAL A 32 -4.49 -8.77 -0.30
CA VAL A 32 -5.32 -9.44 0.70
C VAL A 32 -5.72 -10.79 0.12
N HIS A 33 -5.62 -11.84 0.93
CA HIS A 33 -5.89 -13.19 0.48
C HIS A 33 -6.50 -14.02 1.59
N TYR A 34 -7.09 -15.15 1.24
CA TYR A 34 -7.79 -16.05 2.15
C TYR A 34 -7.12 -17.41 2.11
N ARG A 35 -6.85 -17.97 3.28
CA ARG A 35 -6.15 -19.26 3.41
C ARG A 35 -6.84 -20.15 4.42
N TYR A 36 -6.87 -21.44 4.09
CA TYR A 36 -7.26 -22.48 5.02
C TYR A 36 -6.11 -22.81 5.98
N GLY A 37 -6.41 -22.93 7.26
CA GLY A 37 -5.40 -23.21 8.28
C GLY A 37 -5.94 -23.07 9.68
N LYS A 38 -5.04 -22.92 10.66
CA LYS A 38 -5.38 -22.66 12.06
C LYS A 38 -4.38 -21.75 12.73
N TRP A 39 -4.78 -21.14 13.83
CA TRP A 39 -3.88 -20.38 14.70
C TRP A 39 -3.31 -21.28 15.79
N VAL A 40 -1.99 -21.36 15.87
CA VAL A 40 -1.25 -22.08 16.91
C VAL A 40 -0.54 -21.11 17.83
N LYS A 41 -0.37 -21.49 19.10
CA LYS A 41 0.41 -20.73 20.06
C LYS A 41 1.86 -20.61 19.57
N ASN A 42 2.45 -19.41 19.67
CA ASN A 42 3.80 -19.12 19.21
C ASN A 42 4.56 -18.30 20.26
N GLY A 43 4.66 -18.85 21.48
CA GLY A 43 5.29 -18.16 22.60
C GLY A 43 4.53 -16.91 23.04
N ARG A 44 5.25 -15.93 23.59
CA ARG A 44 4.68 -14.67 24.07
C ARG A 44 5.17 -13.51 23.20
N THR A 45 4.38 -12.44 23.13
CA THR A 45 4.74 -11.23 22.39
C THR A 45 5.87 -10.50 23.12
N ASN A 46 6.95 -10.15 22.40
CA ASN A 46 7.98 -9.23 22.89
C ASN A 46 7.41 -7.80 22.93
N LEU A 47 6.71 -7.47 24.01
CA LEU A 47 6.13 -6.15 24.26
C LEU A 47 7.16 -5.20 24.89
N ALA A 48 8.41 -5.17 24.40
CA ALA A 48 9.42 -4.23 24.88
C ALA A 48 8.99 -2.74 24.75
N ARG A 49 7.92 -2.45 24.00
CA ARG A 49 7.40 -1.11 23.70
C ARG A 49 6.08 -0.74 24.41
N ARG A 50 5.49 -1.63 25.21
CA ARG A 50 4.26 -1.35 25.99
C ARG A 50 4.51 -1.76 27.43
N GLN A 51 4.15 -0.87 28.36
CA GLN A 51 4.28 -1.00 29.82
C GLN A 51 4.62 -2.41 30.30
N ALA A 52 5.81 -2.53 30.89
CA ALA A 52 6.35 -3.76 31.45
C ALA A 52 5.34 -4.37 32.43
N GLY A 53 4.63 -5.43 32.00
CA GLY A 53 3.66 -6.09 32.88
C GLY A 53 2.81 -7.19 32.26
N THR A 54 2.50 -7.16 30.95
CA THR A 54 1.67 -8.23 30.37
C THR A 54 2.16 -8.67 29.00
N GLN A 55 3.10 -9.62 28.99
CA GLN A 55 3.41 -10.40 27.80
C GLN A 55 2.14 -11.17 27.34
N LYS A 56 1.54 -10.77 26.22
CA LYS A 56 0.36 -11.45 25.65
C LYS A 56 0.76 -12.72 24.89
N GLN A 57 -0.16 -13.68 24.81
CA GLN A 57 0.02 -14.88 23.98
C GLN A 57 0.22 -14.47 22.51
N ALA A 58 1.35 -14.84 21.93
CA ALA A 58 1.59 -14.67 20.50
C ALA A 58 1.01 -15.87 19.74
N TRP A 59 0.52 -15.60 18.53
CA TRP A 59 -0.15 -16.57 17.69
C TRP A 59 0.48 -16.61 16.32
N ARG A 60 0.65 -17.81 15.78
CA ARG A 60 1.14 -18.04 14.41
C ARG A 60 0.06 -18.75 13.62
N PHE A 61 -0.19 -18.27 12.41
CA PHE A 61 -1.06 -18.97 11.48
C PHE A 61 -0.29 -20.08 10.78
N VAL A 62 -0.85 -21.29 10.78
CA VAL A 62 -0.31 -22.44 10.08
C VAL A 62 -1.31 -22.82 8.99
N ALA A 63 -0.89 -22.64 7.74
CA ALA A 63 -1.69 -23.02 6.59
C ALA A 63 -1.81 -24.54 6.49
N ARG A 64 -2.96 -25.01 6.00
CA ARG A 64 -3.24 -26.42 5.74
C ARG A 64 -3.89 -26.55 4.37
N LYS A 65 -3.77 -27.72 3.74
CA LYS A 65 -4.55 -28.04 2.55
C LYS A 65 -6.02 -28.19 2.94
N SER A 66 -6.91 -27.57 2.19
CA SER A 66 -8.36 -27.75 2.37
C SER A 66 -8.81 -29.13 1.85
N GLY A 67 -8.07 -29.68 0.88
CA GLY A 67 -8.35 -30.97 0.24
C GLY A 67 -9.36 -30.92 -0.91
N VAL A 68 -10.11 -29.82 -1.05
CA VAL A 68 -11.23 -29.69 -2.00
C VAL A 68 -11.18 -28.39 -2.82
N LEU A 69 -10.52 -27.36 -2.28
CA LEU A 69 -10.45 -26.03 -2.87
C LEU A 69 -8.98 -25.60 -3.06
N SER A 70 -8.76 -24.58 -3.89
CA SER A 70 -7.43 -24.00 -4.07
C SER A 70 -6.82 -23.55 -2.73
N ASP A 71 -5.49 -23.54 -2.64
CA ASP A 71 -4.79 -23.23 -1.37
C ASP A 71 -4.91 -21.75 -0.95
N VAL A 72 -5.24 -20.86 -1.89
CA VAL A 72 -5.33 -19.40 -1.70
C VAL A 72 -6.42 -18.82 -2.59
N PHE A 73 -7.25 -17.97 -1.99
CA PHE A 73 -8.22 -17.14 -2.70
C PHE A 73 -7.90 -15.66 -2.49
N PHE A 74 -8.33 -14.80 -3.42
CA PHE A 74 -8.14 -13.35 -3.34
C PHE A 74 -9.44 -12.60 -3.09
N ASP A 75 -10.55 -13.33 -3.15
CA ASP A 75 -11.88 -12.89 -2.75
C ASP A 75 -12.51 -14.03 -1.94
N ALA A 76 -13.36 -13.68 -0.98
CA ALA A 76 -14.13 -14.66 -0.23
C ALA A 76 -15.30 -15.18 -1.08
N GLY A 77 -16.01 -14.27 -1.78
CA GLY A 77 -17.32 -14.56 -2.38
C GLY A 77 -18.23 -15.37 -1.43
N ASP A 78 -19.01 -16.28 -2.00
CA ASP A 78 -19.82 -17.26 -1.26
C ASP A 78 -19.14 -18.63 -1.15
N VAL A 79 -17.85 -18.72 -1.47
CA VAL A 79 -17.12 -20.00 -1.60
C VAL A 79 -16.84 -20.63 -0.22
N PHE A 80 -16.70 -19.81 0.83
CA PHE A 80 -16.44 -20.29 2.17
C PHE A 80 -16.76 -19.25 3.26
N THR A 81 -17.10 -19.73 4.45
CA THR A 81 -17.25 -18.86 5.63
C THR A 81 -15.88 -18.43 6.18
N VAL A 82 -15.62 -17.13 6.15
CA VAL A 82 -14.41 -16.53 6.76
C VAL A 82 -14.56 -16.48 8.28
N ARG A 83 -13.57 -17.02 8.99
CA ARG A 83 -13.52 -17.06 10.45
C ARG A 83 -12.74 -15.87 11.00
N SER A 84 -13.12 -15.43 12.19
CA SER A 84 -12.37 -14.43 12.96
C SER A 84 -11.02 -15.00 13.41
N ASN A 85 -10.03 -14.13 13.64
CA ASN A 85 -8.71 -14.56 14.12
C ASN A 85 -8.73 -15.14 15.55
N SER A 86 -9.82 -14.92 16.31
CA SER A 86 -10.03 -15.55 17.62
C SER A 86 -10.44 -17.02 17.50
N TYR A 87 -11.01 -17.45 16.36
CA TYR A 87 -11.32 -18.84 16.09
C TYR A 87 -10.01 -19.63 15.94
N ARG A 88 -9.74 -20.58 16.85
CA ARG A 88 -8.46 -21.32 16.92
C ARG A 88 -8.47 -22.71 16.25
N LYS A 89 -9.59 -23.10 15.65
CA LYS A 89 -9.74 -24.39 14.95
C LYS A 89 -9.35 -24.24 13.47
N ASN A 90 -9.50 -25.30 12.67
CA ASN A 90 -9.27 -25.20 11.23
C ASN A 90 -10.40 -24.40 10.57
N GLY A 91 -10.07 -23.51 9.65
CA GLY A 91 -11.03 -22.70 8.92
C GLY A 91 -10.37 -21.80 7.89
N TRP A 92 -11.20 -21.02 7.20
CA TRP A 92 -10.76 -19.99 6.26
C TRP A 92 -10.54 -18.67 6.99
N TYR A 93 -9.42 -18.02 6.74
CA TYR A 93 -9.07 -16.75 7.38
C TYR A 93 -8.66 -15.72 6.35
N LYS A 94 -9.14 -14.48 6.52
CA LYS A 94 -8.62 -13.31 5.82
C LYS A 94 -7.20 -13.02 6.30
N ARG A 95 -6.27 -12.84 5.36
CA ARG A 95 -4.85 -12.59 5.61
C ARG A 95 -4.44 -11.24 5.04
N PRO A 96 -3.78 -10.39 5.85
CA PRO A 96 -3.20 -9.14 5.34
C PRO A 96 -2.15 -9.40 4.25
N PRO A 97 -1.94 -8.45 3.32
CA PRO A 97 -0.95 -8.54 2.26
C PRO A 97 0.45 -8.88 2.76
N LEU A 98 0.83 -8.35 3.94
CA LEU A 98 2.14 -8.56 4.56
C LEU A 98 2.54 -10.04 4.65
N PHE A 99 1.55 -10.92 4.89
CA PHE A 99 1.77 -12.36 5.06
C PHE A 99 1.60 -13.17 3.77
N MET A 100 1.43 -12.52 2.62
CA MET A 100 1.24 -13.21 1.34
C MET A 100 2.58 -13.79 0.82
N PRO A 101 2.67 -15.12 0.63
CA PRO A 101 3.83 -15.72 0.00
C PRO A 101 3.99 -15.31 -1.47
N LYS A 102 5.22 -15.06 -1.91
CA LYS A 102 5.57 -14.64 -3.29
C LYS A 102 4.99 -15.56 -4.38
N LYS A 103 4.95 -16.88 -4.15
CA LYS A 103 4.45 -17.86 -5.13
C LYS A 103 2.99 -17.62 -5.55
N PHE A 104 2.20 -16.95 -4.71
CA PHE A 104 0.80 -16.65 -4.99
C PHE A 104 0.59 -15.27 -5.64
N ALA A 105 1.64 -14.46 -5.81
CA ALA A 105 1.50 -13.17 -6.47
C ALA A 105 0.97 -13.32 -7.90
N ARG A 106 -0.11 -12.59 -8.19
CA ARG A 106 -0.79 -12.57 -9.49
C ARG A 106 -0.36 -11.41 -10.37
N LYS A 107 -0.03 -10.27 -9.75
CA LYS A 107 0.36 -9.04 -10.44
C LYS A 107 1.86 -8.84 -10.28
N TRP A 108 2.54 -8.73 -11.42
CA TRP A 108 3.97 -8.54 -11.53
C TRP A 108 4.26 -7.27 -12.30
N PHE A 109 5.35 -6.62 -11.93
CA PHE A 109 5.79 -5.38 -12.54
C PHE A 109 7.29 -5.42 -12.73
N VAL A 110 7.79 -4.61 -13.67
CA VAL A 110 9.22 -4.32 -13.80
C VAL A 110 9.41 -2.82 -13.70
N THR A 111 10.37 -2.41 -12.88
CA THR A 111 10.75 -1.01 -12.73
C THR A 111 11.39 -0.51 -14.02
N THR A 112 10.90 0.62 -14.55
CA THR A 112 11.38 1.24 -15.80
C THR A 112 12.25 2.46 -15.54
N ALA A 113 12.02 3.18 -14.45
CA ALA A 113 12.82 4.33 -14.04
C ALA A 113 12.80 4.45 -12.51
N VAL A 114 13.89 4.97 -11.95
CA VAL A 114 14.04 5.29 -10.53
C VAL A 114 14.73 6.65 -10.45
N GLY A 115 14.09 7.61 -9.79
CA GLY A 115 14.59 8.96 -9.60
C GLY A 115 14.21 9.51 -8.22
N CYS A 116 14.59 10.75 -7.95
CA CYS A 116 14.24 11.43 -6.71
C CYS A 116 13.80 12.86 -7.04
N GLU A 117 12.62 13.26 -6.56
CA GLU A 117 12.02 14.57 -6.81
C GLU A 117 11.48 15.15 -5.51
N ARG A 118 11.26 16.46 -5.46
CA ARG A 118 10.54 17.08 -4.34
C ARG A 118 9.06 16.78 -4.46
N VAL A 119 8.38 16.63 -3.33
CA VAL A 119 6.93 16.38 -3.29
C VAL A 119 6.12 17.47 -4.00
N GLN A 120 6.54 18.73 -3.91
CA GLN A 120 5.86 19.85 -4.57
C GLN A 120 6.18 19.99 -6.06
N ASP A 121 7.17 19.25 -6.59
CA ASP A 121 7.51 19.23 -8.03
C ASP A 121 6.60 18.26 -8.80
N ILE A 122 5.62 17.63 -8.14
CA ILE A 122 4.69 16.69 -8.75
C ILE A 122 3.85 17.37 -9.84
N SER A 123 3.80 16.74 -11.02
CA SER A 123 2.91 17.20 -12.10
C SER A 123 1.47 16.74 -11.89
N GLU A 124 0.50 17.41 -12.53
CA GLU A 124 -0.90 16.96 -12.53
C GLU A 124 -1.03 15.53 -13.08
N ALA A 125 -0.25 15.19 -14.12
CA ALA A 125 -0.26 13.86 -14.73
C ALA A 125 0.24 12.79 -13.74
N ASP A 126 1.27 13.10 -12.95
CA ASP A 126 1.79 12.20 -11.92
C ASP A 126 0.81 12.05 -10.76
N ALA A 127 0.17 13.14 -10.33
CA ALA A 127 -0.87 13.08 -9.30
C ALA A 127 -2.05 12.19 -9.73
N VAL A 128 -2.49 12.30 -11.00
CA VAL A 128 -3.50 11.40 -11.57
C VAL A 128 -2.99 9.95 -11.64
N ALA A 129 -1.73 9.73 -12.03
CA ALA A 129 -1.13 8.40 -12.06
C ALA A 129 -1.02 7.75 -10.65
N GLN A 130 -0.89 8.57 -9.60
CA GLN A 130 -0.96 8.13 -8.20
C GLN A 130 -2.38 7.81 -7.71
N GLY A 131 -3.40 8.13 -8.53
CA GLY A 131 -4.81 7.82 -8.26
C GLY A 131 -5.66 9.00 -7.79
N ILE A 132 -5.20 10.24 -7.98
CA ILE A 132 -6.07 11.42 -7.82
C ILE A 132 -7.06 11.44 -8.98
N ASN A 133 -8.34 11.69 -8.68
CA ASN A 133 -9.39 11.69 -9.68
C ASN A 133 -9.46 13.07 -10.35
N ALA A 134 -9.16 13.14 -11.65
CA ALA A 134 -9.25 14.38 -12.42
C ALA A 134 -10.70 14.76 -12.79
N ASP A 135 -11.64 13.81 -12.69
CA ASP A 135 -13.00 13.92 -13.25
C ASP A 135 -14.10 14.26 -12.22
N GLY A 136 -13.79 14.36 -10.92
CA GLY A 136 -14.80 14.67 -9.89
C GLY A 136 -14.28 14.63 -8.45
N CYS A 137 -15.06 15.17 -7.51
CA CYS A 137 -14.66 15.33 -6.12
C CYS A 137 -14.55 13.95 -5.44
N CYS A 138 -13.35 13.55 -5.05
CA CYS A 138 -13.05 12.23 -4.47
C CYS A 138 -13.71 11.94 -3.10
N ARG A 139 -14.45 12.89 -2.52
CA ARG A 139 -15.05 12.81 -1.18
C ARG A 139 -16.57 12.92 -1.14
N CYS A 140 -17.24 12.99 -2.28
CA CYS A 140 -18.69 13.13 -2.34
C CYS A 140 -19.35 11.79 -2.73
N PRO A 141 -20.26 11.24 -1.92
CA PRO A 141 -20.98 10.01 -2.24
C PRO A 141 -21.86 10.08 -3.49
N ASP A 142 -22.18 11.31 -3.96
CA ASP A 142 -23.25 11.57 -4.94
C ASP A 142 -22.75 11.94 -6.36
N ASP A 143 -21.44 11.94 -6.64
CA ASP A 143 -20.90 12.24 -7.97
C ASP A 143 -21.03 11.04 -8.93
N VAL A 144 -22.27 10.74 -9.31
CA VAL A 144 -22.66 9.89 -10.45
C VAL A 144 -23.40 10.73 -11.49
N ALA A 145 -22.75 11.78 -11.99
CA ALA A 145 -23.17 12.42 -13.23
C ALA A 145 -21.97 13.15 -13.85
N GLY A 146 -21.67 12.81 -15.09
CA GLY A 146 -20.43 13.17 -15.75
C GLY A 146 -20.15 14.67 -15.83
N GLY A 147 -18.85 14.98 -15.76
CA GLY A 147 -18.24 16.00 -16.61
C GLY A 147 -18.39 17.45 -16.20
N VAL A 148 -18.75 17.75 -14.94
CA VAL A 148 -18.77 19.15 -14.47
C VAL A 148 -17.90 19.32 -13.23
N ARG A 149 -16.87 20.17 -13.34
CA ARG A 149 -15.91 20.58 -12.31
C ARG A 149 -16.52 21.44 -11.19
N PHE A 150 -17.75 21.17 -10.76
CA PHE A 150 -18.45 21.97 -9.76
C PHE A 150 -19.23 21.08 -8.79
N CYS A 151 -18.68 20.87 -7.59
CA CYS A 151 -19.40 20.19 -6.51
C CYS A 151 -20.13 21.22 -5.65
N VAL A 152 -21.47 21.20 -5.68
CA VAL A 152 -22.33 22.09 -4.87
C VAL A 152 -22.14 21.87 -3.37
N HIS A 153 -21.72 20.68 -2.96
CA HIS A 153 -21.48 20.33 -1.54
C HIS A 153 -20.20 20.98 -0.98
N CYS A 154 -19.21 21.27 -1.82
CA CYS A 154 -17.92 21.82 -1.39
C CYS A 154 -17.80 23.35 -1.61
N ASN A 155 -18.75 23.99 -2.31
CA ASN A 155 -18.73 25.42 -2.65
C ASN A 155 -17.36 25.91 -3.17
N LEU A 156 -16.64 25.05 -3.89
CA LEU A 156 -15.30 25.29 -4.39
C LEU A 156 -15.29 25.00 -5.89
N ALA A 157 -15.21 26.08 -6.66
CA ALA A 157 -14.85 26.01 -8.06
C ALA A 157 -13.44 25.43 -8.15
N LEU A 158 -13.28 24.35 -8.92
CA LEU A 158 -11.99 23.83 -9.37
C LEU A 158 -11.11 23.26 -8.25
N HIS A 159 -11.24 21.95 -8.02
CA HIS A 159 -10.19 21.22 -7.30
C HIS A 159 -8.94 21.18 -8.18
N ASP A 160 -7.89 21.86 -7.74
CA ASP A 160 -6.53 21.66 -8.27
C ASP A 160 -6.08 20.23 -7.92
N ILE A 161 -5.67 19.47 -8.93
CA ILE A 161 -5.23 18.07 -8.79
C ILE A 161 -4.04 17.99 -7.83
N VAL A 162 -3.16 19.00 -7.88
CA VAL A 162 -2.00 19.09 -6.97
C VAL A 162 -2.47 19.35 -5.54
N ASP A 163 -3.56 20.09 -5.34
CA ASP A 163 -4.14 20.34 -4.02
C ASP A 163 -4.77 19.08 -3.41
N GLU A 164 -5.44 18.26 -4.23
CA GLU A 164 -5.93 16.95 -3.77
C GLU A 164 -4.77 16.04 -3.36
N PHE A 165 -3.69 16.03 -4.15
CA PHE A 165 -2.48 15.30 -3.83
C PHE A 165 -1.85 15.80 -2.53
N ARG A 166 -1.79 17.12 -2.30
CA ARG A 166 -1.34 17.72 -1.03
C ARG A 166 -2.14 17.18 0.15
N ILE A 167 -3.46 17.13 0.04
CA ILE A 167 -4.32 16.63 1.13
C ILE A 167 -4.07 15.14 1.37
N LEU A 168 -3.98 14.34 0.30
CA LEU A 168 -3.65 12.92 0.38
C LEU A 168 -2.28 12.72 1.07
N TRP A 169 -1.28 13.47 0.64
CA TRP A 169 0.08 13.42 1.18
C TRP A 169 0.10 13.69 2.69
N ASN A 170 -0.53 14.79 3.13
CA ASN A 170 -0.66 15.12 4.54
C ASN A 170 -1.45 14.05 5.32
N SER A 171 -2.43 13.38 4.71
CA SER A 171 -3.17 12.30 5.38
C SER A 171 -2.31 11.06 5.67
N ILE A 172 -1.34 10.77 4.79
CA ILE A 172 -0.44 9.61 4.90
C ILE A 172 0.76 9.92 5.78
N HIS A 173 1.35 11.11 5.62
CA HIS A 173 2.62 11.51 6.23
C HIS A 173 2.47 12.43 7.45
N GLY A 174 1.23 12.75 7.81
CA GLY A 174 0.87 13.61 8.93
C GLY A 174 0.78 15.10 8.56
N PRO A 175 0.22 15.92 9.46
CA PRO A 175 0.08 17.36 9.24
C PRO A 175 1.43 18.03 8.95
N GLY A 176 1.46 18.98 8.02
CA GLY A 176 2.66 19.73 7.67
C GLY A 176 3.63 18.99 6.73
N ALA A 177 3.30 17.78 6.27
CA ALA A 177 4.19 16.97 5.44
C ALA A 177 4.39 17.51 4.03
N TRP A 178 3.37 18.13 3.46
CA TRP A 178 3.45 18.82 2.18
C TRP A 178 4.40 20.02 2.26
N GLU A 179 4.28 20.80 3.33
CA GLU A 179 5.03 22.04 3.56
C GLU A 179 6.51 21.76 3.81
N ARG A 180 6.86 20.60 4.40
CA ARG A 180 8.26 20.17 4.53
C ARG A 180 8.93 19.93 3.18
N ASN A 181 8.15 19.73 2.11
CA ASN A 181 8.60 19.50 0.74
C ASN A 181 9.76 18.49 0.67
N GLU A 182 9.57 17.32 1.29
CA GLU A 182 10.64 16.31 1.41
C GLU A 182 10.96 15.70 0.04
N TYR A 183 12.19 15.20 -0.12
CA TYR A 183 12.57 14.42 -1.29
C TYR A 183 11.90 13.03 -1.24
N CYS A 184 11.35 12.59 -2.37
CA CYS A 184 10.71 11.29 -2.52
C CYS A 184 11.28 10.51 -3.70
N TRP A 185 11.30 9.19 -3.55
CA TRP A 185 11.64 8.29 -4.66
C TRP A 185 10.49 8.26 -5.67
N CYS A 186 10.81 8.62 -6.91
CA CYS A 186 9.91 8.50 -8.05
C CYS A 186 10.23 7.18 -8.77
N ILE A 187 9.26 6.25 -8.79
CA ILE A 187 9.45 4.90 -9.32
C ILE A 187 8.42 4.66 -10.41
N SER A 188 8.87 4.57 -11.65
CA SER A 188 8.04 4.18 -12.78
C SER A 188 8.13 2.67 -12.99
N PHE A 189 7.01 2.02 -13.30
CA PHE A 189 6.97 0.59 -13.54
C PHE A 189 5.92 0.23 -14.59
N LYS A 190 6.13 -0.92 -15.24
CA LYS A 190 5.17 -1.50 -16.18
C LYS A 190 4.74 -2.89 -15.72
N ARG A 191 3.47 -3.24 -15.97
CA ARG A 191 2.95 -4.57 -15.68
C ARG A 191 3.58 -5.60 -16.62
N ILE A 192 3.89 -6.77 -16.08
CA ILE A 192 4.41 -7.93 -16.82
C ILE A 192 3.64 -9.19 -16.43
N ASP A 193 3.78 -10.23 -17.24
CA ASP A 193 3.34 -11.57 -16.86
C ASP A 193 4.22 -12.14 -15.74
N LYS A 194 3.67 -13.16 -15.08
CA LYS A 194 4.38 -13.86 -14.02
C LYS A 194 5.63 -14.51 -14.60
N PRO A 195 6.83 -14.13 -14.11
CA PRO A 195 8.10 -14.68 -14.58
C PRO A 195 8.36 -16.10 -14.09
#